data_AF-A0A3M6YBM5-F1
#
_entry.id   AF-A0A3M6YBM5-F1
#
_cell.length_a   1.000
_cell.length_b   1.000
_cell.length_c   1.000
_cell.angle_alpha   90.00
_cell.angle_beta   90.00
_cell.angle_gamma   90.00
#
_symmetry.space_group_name_H-M   'P 1'
#
loop_
_entity.id
_entity.type
_entity.pdbx_description
1 polymer ?
#
loop_
_entity_poly.entity_id
_entity_poly.type
_entity_poly.pdbx_seq_one_letter_code
_entity_poly.pdbx_strand_id
1 'polypeptide(L)'
;MTDCTFTYPGAAKPNLMNVSASLSLSSRVAIIGPNGAGKSTLIKVLTGEVIPQQGKVEKHPNLRIGYIKQHALEHVEQHLEKTPNQYLQWRYANGDDREVLMKQTRVLTDEDKEQLEVTIDVGDGKGPRKIEALIGRQKYKKSFQYEVKWLGWLPKYNTMISRETLMERGFQKLIQEFDDHESSREGLGYRQLEPKVISKHFEDVGLDPEIANHNEISGLSGGQKVKVVLAGAMWNNPHLLVLDEPTNFLDRDSLGGLAVAIREYKGGVVMISHNEEFVGALCPEQWHVNDGRLTQKGHLAVNLDRFEDSKPASAISSAVASSNVSSQAPSTEGTPSASAQASDAEGDMKFKAKKKRTKLTRAQQKEREVRRRLRHIDWLNSPKGTPHPPDTDDEN
;
A
#
# COMPACT_ATOMS: atom_id res chain seq x y z
N MET A 1 6.98 -17.81 -5.73
CA MET A 1 7.88 -17.95 -6.88
C MET A 1 9.09 -18.75 -6.46
N THR A 2 9.59 -19.64 -7.31
CA THR A 2 10.78 -20.48 -7.03
C THR A 2 11.72 -20.48 -8.23
N ASP A 3 12.98 -20.13 -7.97
CA ASP A 3 14.12 -20.12 -8.88
C ASP A 3 13.87 -19.32 -10.17
N CYS A 4 13.19 -18.19 -10.03
CA CYS A 4 12.76 -17.38 -11.16
C CYS A 4 13.91 -16.54 -11.73
N THR A 5 14.10 -16.63 -13.05
CA THR A 5 15.00 -15.75 -13.82
C THR A 5 14.18 -15.04 -14.89
N PHE A 6 14.31 -13.71 -14.95
CA PHE A 6 13.58 -12.90 -15.92
C PHE A 6 14.50 -11.88 -16.61
N THR A 7 14.37 -11.78 -17.93
CA THR A 7 15.08 -10.81 -18.78
C THR A 7 14.09 -10.12 -19.72
N TYR A 8 14.10 -8.78 -19.76
CA TYR A 8 13.31 -8.04 -20.75
C TYR A 8 13.88 -8.21 -22.17
N PRO A 9 13.04 -8.20 -23.22
CA PRO A 9 13.52 -8.19 -24.61
C PRO A 9 14.49 -7.03 -24.86
N GLY A 10 15.65 -7.32 -25.44
CA GLY A 10 16.70 -6.33 -25.72
C GLY A 10 17.62 -5.99 -24.54
N ALA A 11 17.39 -6.55 -23.35
CA ALA A 11 18.32 -6.38 -22.23
C ALA A 11 19.54 -7.32 -22.38
N ALA A 12 20.75 -6.77 -22.19
CA ALA A 12 22.00 -7.53 -22.28
C ALA A 12 22.24 -8.49 -21.10
N LYS A 13 21.56 -8.27 -19.98
CA LYS A 13 21.68 -9.06 -18.75
C LYS A 13 20.31 -9.32 -18.15
N PRO A 14 20.11 -10.45 -17.44
CA PRO A 14 18.86 -10.71 -16.74
C PRO A 14 18.56 -9.65 -15.69
N ASN A 15 17.30 -9.22 -15.63
CA ASN A 15 16.82 -8.27 -14.63
C ASN A 15 16.60 -8.93 -13.27
N LEU A 16 16.29 -10.23 -13.27
CA LEU A 16 16.21 -11.08 -12.08
C LEU A 16 16.93 -12.39 -12.35
N MET A 17 17.65 -12.89 -11.36
CA MET A 17 18.44 -14.11 -11.45
C MET A 17 18.21 -15.00 -10.23
N ASN A 18 17.67 -16.20 -10.47
CA ASN A 18 17.49 -17.24 -9.46
C ASN A 18 16.80 -16.72 -8.18
N VAL A 19 15.65 -16.08 -8.34
CA VAL A 19 14.91 -15.46 -7.24
C VAL A 19 13.81 -16.40 -6.73
N SER A 20 13.84 -16.65 -5.43
CA SER A 20 12.85 -17.45 -4.70
C SER A 20 12.24 -16.61 -3.58
N ALA A 21 10.90 -16.52 -3.57
CA ALA A 21 10.15 -15.72 -2.61
C ALA A 21 8.70 -16.21 -2.46
N SER A 22 8.14 -16.05 -1.26
CA SER A 22 6.77 -16.42 -0.94
C SER A 22 6.08 -15.31 -0.16
N LEU A 23 4.80 -15.07 -0.46
CA LEU A 23 3.94 -14.16 0.30
C LEU A 23 2.76 -14.93 0.89
N SER A 24 2.31 -14.47 2.04
CA SER A 24 1.13 -14.96 2.75
C SER A 24 0.21 -13.80 3.13
N LEU A 25 -0.98 -14.10 3.65
CA LEU A 25 -1.92 -13.06 4.12
C LEU A 25 -1.41 -12.30 5.35
N SER A 26 -0.47 -12.87 6.11
CA SER A 26 0.19 -12.19 7.23
C SER A 26 1.47 -11.47 6.84
N SER A 27 1.92 -11.61 5.59
CA SER A 27 3.18 -11.01 5.15
C SER A 27 3.14 -9.49 5.23
N ARG A 28 4.25 -8.92 5.69
CA ARG A 28 4.51 -7.48 5.78
C ARG A 28 5.95 -7.26 5.33
N VAL A 29 6.09 -7.13 4.01
CA VAL A 29 7.37 -7.19 3.32
C VAL A 29 7.71 -5.82 2.76
N ALA A 30 8.91 -5.35 3.02
CA ALA A 30 9.48 -4.21 2.32
C ALA A 30 10.58 -4.66 1.35
N ILE A 31 10.49 -4.22 0.09
CA ILE A 31 11.49 -4.45 -0.95
C ILE A 31 12.38 -3.21 -1.03
N ILE A 32 13.65 -3.40 -0.72
CA ILE A 32 14.65 -2.33 -0.59
C ILE A 32 15.81 -2.64 -1.55
N GLY A 33 16.37 -1.60 -2.18
CA GLY A 33 17.48 -1.77 -3.11
C GLY A 33 17.69 -0.51 -3.96
N PRO A 34 18.84 -0.38 -4.64
CA PRO A 34 19.12 0.76 -5.49
C PRO A 34 18.18 0.83 -6.70
N ASN A 35 18.08 2.01 -7.32
CA ASN A 35 17.31 2.19 -8.54
C ASN A 35 17.87 1.29 -9.66
N GLY A 36 16.98 0.63 -10.40
CA GLY A 36 17.37 -0.30 -11.46
C GLY A 36 17.80 -1.69 -10.98
N ALA A 37 17.80 -1.98 -9.67
CA ALA A 37 18.19 -3.30 -9.15
C ALA A 37 17.24 -4.45 -9.50
N GLY A 38 16.03 -4.14 -9.99
CA GLY A 38 15.00 -5.13 -10.34
C GLY A 38 13.79 -5.17 -9.40
N LYS A 39 13.61 -4.20 -8.48
CA LYS A 39 12.49 -4.14 -7.51
C LYS A 39 11.11 -4.25 -8.18
N SER A 40 10.82 -3.37 -9.14
CA SER A 40 9.52 -3.39 -9.85
C SER A 40 9.38 -4.63 -10.73
N THR A 41 10.48 -5.13 -11.32
CA THR A 41 10.48 -6.39 -12.07
C THR A 41 10.15 -7.58 -11.16
N LEU A 42 10.68 -7.61 -9.94
CA LEU A 42 10.38 -8.64 -8.94
C LEU A 42 8.88 -8.68 -8.64
N ILE A 43 8.28 -7.51 -8.44
CA ILE A 43 6.84 -7.40 -8.23
C ILE A 43 6.06 -7.88 -9.45
N LYS A 44 6.43 -7.46 -10.66
CA LYS A 44 5.75 -7.89 -11.89
C LYS A 44 5.81 -9.41 -12.08
N VAL A 45 6.93 -10.06 -11.76
CA VAL A 45 7.02 -11.53 -11.76
C VAL A 45 6.14 -12.11 -10.66
N LEU A 46 6.14 -11.52 -9.46
CA LEU A 46 5.38 -12.00 -8.30
C LEU A 46 3.86 -11.91 -8.47
N THR A 47 3.39 -10.83 -9.09
CA THR A 47 1.97 -10.60 -9.37
C THR A 47 1.48 -11.35 -10.61
N GLY A 48 2.39 -11.99 -11.36
CA GLY A 48 2.08 -12.72 -12.59
C GLY A 48 1.85 -11.80 -13.79
N GLU A 49 2.31 -10.54 -13.73
CA GLU A 49 2.31 -9.66 -14.89
C GLU A 49 3.29 -10.17 -15.95
N VAL A 50 4.51 -10.54 -15.55
CA VAL A 50 5.48 -11.09 -16.50
C VAL A 50 5.78 -12.55 -16.17
N ILE A 51 5.87 -13.38 -17.21
CA ILE A 51 6.20 -14.79 -17.10
C ILE A 51 7.74 -14.89 -17.08
N PRO A 52 8.34 -15.51 -16.06
CA PRO A 52 9.80 -15.71 -16.03
C PRO A 52 10.22 -16.74 -17.09
N GLN A 53 11.42 -16.60 -17.66
CA GLN A 53 11.95 -17.58 -18.63
C GLN A 53 12.41 -18.88 -17.95
N GLN A 54 12.77 -18.83 -16.66
CA GLN A 54 13.11 -19.99 -15.85
C GLN A 54 12.42 -19.92 -14.50
N GLY A 55 12.24 -21.08 -13.86
CA GLY A 55 11.54 -21.19 -12.58
C GLY A 55 10.02 -21.18 -12.73
N LYS A 56 9.31 -21.07 -11.61
CA LYS A 56 7.84 -21.08 -11.59
C LYS A 56 7.27 -20.05 -10.63
N VAL A 57 6.15 -19.45 -11.03
CA VAL A 57 5.33 -18.57 -10.19
C VAL A 57 4.01 -19.26 -9.94
N GLU A 58 3.67 -19.46 -8.67
CA GLU A 58 2.42 -20.06 -8.24
C GLU A 58 1.57 -19.00 -7.57
N LYS A 59 0.37 -18.78 -8.12
CA LYS A 59 -0.66 -17.91 -7.56
C LYS A 59 -1.86 -18.78 -7.16
N HIS A 60 -2.39 -18.53 -5.96
CA HIS A 60 -3.65 -19.16 -5.57
C HIS A 60 -4.79 -18.56 -6.42
N PRO A 61 -5.68 -19.37 -7.05
CA PRO A 61 -6.69 -18.89 -8.00
C PRO A 61 -7.62 -17.78 -7.49
N ASN A 62 -7.97 -17.80 -6.21
CA ASN A 62 -8.84 -16.77 -5.61
C ASN A 62 -8.07 -15.58 -5.03
N LEU A 63 -6.74 -15.54 -5.21
CA LEU A 63 -5.92 -14.46 -4.69
C LEU A 63 -6.13 -13.20 -5.51
N ARG A 64 -6.54 -12.14 -4.83
CA ARG A 64 -6.75 -10.81 -5.40
C ARG A 64 -5.61 -9.93 -4.95
N ILE A 65 -4.99 -9.24 -5.88
CA ILE A 65 -3.85 -8.37 -5.62
C ILE A 65 -4.28 -6.95 -5.99
N GLY A 66 -4.34 -6.07 -4.99
CA GLY A 66 -4.48 -4.63 -5.22
C GLY A 66 -3.09 -4.05 -5.48
N TYR A 67 -2.88 -3.43 -6.63
CA TYR A 67 -1.57 -2.85 -6.98
C TYR A 67 -1.68 -1.34 -7.13
N ILE A 68 -0.91 -0.62 -6.32
CA ILE A 68 -0.76 0.83 -6.40
C ILE A 68 0.65 1.10 -6.92
N LYS A 69 0.72 1.53 -8.18
CA LYS A 69 1.97 1.87 -8.86
C LYS A 69 2.52 3.20 -8.35
N GLN A 70 3.82 3.39 -8.53
CA GLN A 70 4.48 4.69 -8.34
C GLN A 70 3.78 5.79 -9.16
N HIS A 71 3.42 5.48 -10.41
CA HIS A 71 2.72 6.41 -11.31
C HIS A 71 1.19 6.22 -11.32
N ALA A 72 0.60 5.79 -10.19
CA ALA A 72 -0.85 5.52 -10.17
C ALA A 72 -1.71 6.77 -10.41
N LEU A 73 -1.15 7.97 -10.19
CA LEU A 73 -1.82 9.23 -10.52
C LEU A 73 -2.05 9.37 -12.03
N GLU A 74 -1.19 8.83 -12.90
CA GLU A 74 -1.34 8.93 -14.35
C GLU A 74 -2.64 8.26 -14.84
N HIS A 75 -3.05 7.17 -14.20
CA HIS A 75 -4.31 6.48 -14.51
C HIS A 75 -5.52 7.34 -14.14
N VAL A 76 -5.46 8.03 -13.00
CA VAL A 76 -6.50 8.94 -12.55
C VAL A 76 -6.50 10.24 -13.37
N GLU A 77 -5.34 10.67 -13.86
CA GLU A 77 -5.16 11.84 -14.73
C GLU A 77 -5.67 11.62 -16.16
N GLN A 78 -5.96 10.38 -16.57
CA GLN A 78 -6.70 10.11 -17.81
C GLN A 78 -8.21 10.34 -17.66
N HIS A 79 -8.67 10.64 -16.46
CA HIS A 79 -10.09 10.79 -16.10
C HIS A 79 -10.35 12.05 -15.28
N LEU A 80 -9.61 13.12 -15.55
CA LEU A 80 -9.73 14.40 -14.82
C LEU A 80 -11.14 14.99 -14.89
N GLU A 81 -11.86 14.72 -15.97
CA GLU A 81 -13.22 15.18 -16.23
C GLU A 81 -14.31 14.43 -15.42
N LYS A 82 -13.95 13.31 -14.80
CA LYS A 82 -14.89 12.51 -13.99
C LYS A 82 -14.80 12.91 -12.52
N THR A 83 -15.88 12.70 -11.78
CA THR A 83 -15.81 12.71 -10.32
C THR A 83 -15.18 11.41 -9.80
N PRO A 84 -14.59 11.37 -8.60
CA PRO A 84 -14.09 10.12 -8.00
C PRO A 84 -15.10 8.98 -8.01
N ASN A 85 -16.38 9.30 -7.74
CA ASN A 85 -17.46 8.33 -7.81
C ASN A 85 -17.62 7.73 -9.21
N GLN A 86 -17.71 8.59 -10.23
CA GLN A 86 -17.84 8.17 -11.63
C GLN A 86 -16.61 7.39 -12.11
N TYR A 87 -15.41 7.77 -11.69
CA TYR A 87 -14.18 7.02 -11.99
C TYR A 87 -14.22 5.61 -11.40
N LEU A 88 -14.67 5.45 -10.15
CA LEU A 88 -14.79 4.13 -9.54
C LEU A 88 -15.85 3.27 -10.23
N GLN A 89 -16.99 3.88 -10.60
CA GLN A 89 -18.02 3.20 -11.39
C GLN A 89 -17.48 2.76 -12.76
N TRP A 90 -16.74 3.64 -13.44
CA TRP A 90 -16.12 3.32 -14.73
C TRP A 90 -15.12 2.17 -14.60
N ARG A 91 -14.30 2.19 -13.54
CA ARG A 91 -13.25 1.18 -13.28
C ARG A 91 -13.84 -0.22 -13.08
N TYR A 92 -15.00 -0.32 -12.44
CA TYR A 92 -15.65 -1.58 -12.07
C TYR A 92 -16.97 -1.86 -12.80
N ALA A 93 -17.25 -1.14 -13.90
CA ALA A 93 -18.53 -1.18 -14.60
C ALA A 93 -18.96 -2.59 -15.04
N ASN A 94 -18.01 -3.46 -15.35
CA ASN A 94 -18.24 -4.80 -15.86
C ASN A 94 -18.18 -5.89 -14.76
N GLY A 95 -18.01 -5.50 -13.49
CA GLY A 95 -17.80 -6.47 -12.39
C GLY A 95 -16.36 -6.98 -12.28
N ASP A 96 -15.44 -6.38 -13.00
CA ASP A 96 -14.01 -6.62 -12.93
C ASP A 96 -13.22 -5.31 -12.89
N ASP A 97 -11.98 -5.36 -12.40
CA ASP A 97 -11.11 -4.19 -12.34
C ASP A 97 -10.50 -3.92 -13.72
N ARG A 98 -11.03 -2.91 -14.43
CA ARG A 98 -10.54 -2.51 -15.77
C ARG A 98 -9.07 -2.12 -15.78
N GLU A 99 -8.52 -1.60 -14.69
CA GLU A 99 -7.09 -1.26 -14.65
C GLU A 99 -6.20 -2.49 -14.67
N VAL A 100 -6.70 -3.63 -14.17
CA VAL A 100 -6.02 -4.93 -14.27
C VAL A 100 -6.13 -5.47 -15.69
N LEU A 101 -7.28 -5.30 -16.34
CA LEU A 101 -7.51 -5.71 -17.74
C LEU A 101 -6.61 -4.96 -18.73
N MET A 102 -6.40 -3.66 -18.52
CA MET A 102 -5.58 -2.80 -19.38
C MET A 102 -4.07 -3.08 -19.27
N LYS A 103 -3.63 -4.04 -18.46
CA LYS A 103 -2.21 -4.44 -18.39
C LYS A 103 -1.80 -5.09 -19.72
N GLN A 104 -0.68 -4.63 -20.27
CA GLN A 104 -0.06 -5.11 -21.54
C GLN A 104 0.12 -6.63 -21.63
N THR A 105 0.07 -7.31 -20.49
CA THR A 105 0.33 -8.74 -20.31
C THR A 105 -0.86 -9.61 -20.73
N ARG A 106 -2.02 -9.01 -21.02
CA ARG A 106 -3.21 -9.67 -21.59
C ARG A 106 -3.40 -9.46 -23.09
N VAL A 107 -2.53 -8.69 -23.75
CA VAL A 107 -2.54 -8.63 -25.22
C VAL A 107 -2.07 -10.00 -25.72
N LEU A 108 -2.94 -10.73 -26.42
CA LEU A 108 -2.59 -12.05 -26.99
C LEU A 108 -1.33 -11.90 -27.85
N THR A 109 -0.23 -12.48 -27.38
CA THR A 109 0.98 -12.62 -28.20
C THR A 109 0.71 -13.61 -29.32
N ASP A 110 1.50 -13.58 -30.38
CA ASP A 110 1.31 -14.54 -31.48
C ASP A 110 1.50 -15.99 -31.00
N GLU A 111 2.37 -16.19 -30.01
CA GLU A 111 2.51 -17.45 -29.25
C GLU A 111 1.21 -17.88 -28.55
N ASP A 112 0.38 -16.94 -28.07
CA ASP A 112 -0.90 -17.25 -27.39
C ASP A 112 -1.98 -17.66 -28.39
N LYS A 113 -1.95 -17.04 -29.58
CA LYS A 113 -2.84 -17.43 -30.68
C LYS A 113 -2.50 -18.84 -31.17
N GLU A 114 -1.21 -19.16 -31.28
CA GLU A 114 -0.76 -20.52 -31.60
C GLU A 114 -1.14 -21.53 -30.52
N GLN A 115 -1.10 -21.14 -29.24
CA GLN A 115 -1.58 -21.99 -28.13
C GLN A 115 -3.09 -22.28 -28.20
N LEU A 116 -3.91 -21.34 -28.64
CA LEU A 116 -5.36 -21.57 -28.86
C LEU A 116 -5.65 -22.57 -29.99
N GLU A 117 -4.70 -22.78 -30.91
CA GLU A 117 -4.80 -23.77 -31.98
C GLU A 117 -4.51 -25.21 -31.49
N VAL A 118 -3.96 -25.38 -30.27
CA VAL A 118 -3.69 -26.69 -29.69
C VAL A 118 -4.99 -27.45 -29.46
N THR A 119 -5.02 -28.69 -29.93
CA THR A 119 -6.18 -29.56 -29.78
C THR A 119 -6.05 -30.47 -28.57
N ILE A 120 -7.17 -30.74 -27.91
CA ILE A 120 -7.28 -31.67 -26.80
C ILE A 120 -8.25 -32.78 -27.19
N ASP A 121 -7.81 -34.02 -27.06
CA ASP A 121 -8.70 -35.18 -27.09
C ASP A 121 -9.17 -35.50 -25.67
N VAL A 122 -10.48 -35.48 -25.47
CA VAL A 122 -11.14 -35.72 -24.18
C VAL A 122 -11.36 -37.23 -23.95
N GLY A 123 -11.09 -38.09 -24.94
CA GLY A 123 -11.29 -39.53 -24.85
C GLY A 123 -12.77 -39.94 -24.94
N ASP A 124 -13.64 -39.06 -25.44
CA ASP A 124 -15.08 -39.30 -25.61
C ASP A 124 -15.43 -39.88 -27.00
N GLY A 125 -14.42 -40.30 -27.77
CA GLY A 125 -14.56 -40.94 -29.08
C GLY A 125 -14.92 -39.99 -30.23
N LYS A 126 -15.00 -38.68 -29.98
CA LYS A 126 -15.32 -37.66 -31.00
C LYS A 126 -14.10 -36.90 -31.51
N GLY A 127 -12.90 -37.37 -31.13
CA GLY A 127 -11.63 -36.84 -31.58
C GLY A 127 -11.21 -35.53 -30.91
N PRO A 128 -10.04 -35.01 -31.31
CA PRO A 128 -9.44 -33.82 -30.71
C PRO A 128 -10.20 -32.54 -31.09
N ARG A 129 -10.33 -31.61 -30.13
CA ARG A 129 -11.06 -30.35 -30.27
C ARG A 129 -10.25 -29.15 -29.78
N LYS A 130 -10.57 -27.96 -30.28
CA LYS A 130 -9.94 -26.69 -29.89
C LYS A 130 -10.78 -25.96 -28.85
N ILE A 131 -10.11 -25.37 -27.87
CA ILE A 131 -10.76 -24.54 -26.85
C ILE A 131 -11.20 -23.22 -27.50
N GLU A 132 -12.43 -22.82 -27.25
CA GLU A 132 -12.94 -21.49 -27.59
C GLU A 132 -12.86 -20.57 -26.38
N ALA A 133 -13.38 -21.01 -25.23
CA ALA A 133 -13.37 -20.26 -23.99
C ALA A 133 -13.53 -21.17 -22.77
N LEU A 134 -13.12 -20.68 -21.60
CA LEU A 134 -13.51 -21.25 -20.32
C LEU A 134 -14.81 -20.58 -19.85
N ILE A 135 -15.79 -21.39 -19.46
CA ILE A 135 -17.14 -20.92 -19.11
C ILE A 135 -17.38 -20.91 -17.60
N GLY A 136 -16.84 -21.91 -16.91
CA GLY A 136 -17.11 -22.16 -15.51
C GLY A 136 -15.92 -22.78 -14.81
N ARG A 137 -15.88 -22.63 -13.49
CA ARG A 137 -14.90 -23.30 -12.63
C ARG A 137 -15.61 -24.00 -11.49
N GLN A 138 -15.18 -25.21 -11.19
CA GLN A 138 -15.70 -26.00 -10.09
C GLN A 138 -14.55 -26.56 -9.26
N LYS A 139 -14.78 -26.69 -7.95
CA LYS A 139 -13.82 -27.35 -7.05
C LYS A 139 -13.73 -28.83 -7.40
N TYR A 140 -12.52 -29.31 -7.62
CA TYR A 140 -12.25 -30.71 -7.94
C TYR A 140 -11.11 -31.22 -7.06
N LYS A 141 -11.44 -32.10 -6.11
CA LYS A 141 -10.50 -32.58 -5.07
C LYS A 141 -9.85 -31.38 -4.34
N LYS A 142 -8.50 -31.27 -4.40
CA LYS A 142 -7.70 -30.17 -3.83
C LYS A 142 -7.36 -29.08 -4.86
N SER A 143 -7.92 -29.15 -6.06
CA SER A 143 -7.67 -28.24 -7.19
C SER A 143 -8.99 -27.79 -7.82
N PHE A 144 -8.94 -27.34 -9.06
CA PHE A 144 -10.09 -26.89 -9.84
C PHE A 144 -10.20 -27.67 -11.16
N GLN A 145 -11.42 -27.75 -11.66
CA GLN A 145 -11.72 -28.14 -13.03
C GLN A 145 -12.49 -27.01 -13.71
N TYR A 146 -12.23 -26.83 -15.00
CA TYR A 146 -12.82 -25.77 -15.81
C TYR A 146 -13.76 -26.37 -16.84
N GLU A 147 -14.91 -25.73 -17.00
CA GLU A 147 -15.85 -26.03 -18.07
C GLU A 147 -15.33 -25.40 -19.36
N VAL A 148 -15.02 -26.25 -20.34
CA VAL A 148 -14.43 -25.83 -21.62
C VAL A 148 -15.53 -25.78 -22.68
N LYS A 149 -15.70 -24.60 -23.28
CA LYS A 149 -16.46 -24.43 -24.52
C LYS A 149 -15.56 -24.76 -25.70
N TRP A 150 -16.00 -25.70 -26.52
CA TRP A 150 -15.26 -26.14 -27.71
C TRP A 150 -15.64 -25.33 -28.95
N LEU A 151 -14.63 -24.96 -29.74
CA LEU A 151 -14.80 -24.17 -30.97
C LEU A 151 -15.67 -24.91 -31.99
N GLY A 152 -16.77 -24.29 -32.41
CA GLY A 152 -17.69 -24.86 -33.39
C GLY A 152 -18.64 -25.94 -32.86
N TRP A 153 -18.61 -26.22 -31.54
CA TRP A 153 -19.54 -27.17 -30.90
C TRP A 153 -20.65 -26.44 -30.13
N LEU A 154 -21.80 -27.08 -30.00
CA LEU A 154 -22.90 -26.56 -29.16
C LEU A 154 -22.52 -26.62 -27.67
N PRO A 155 -22.99 -25.67 -26.82
CA PRO A 155 -22.70 -25.63 -25.39
C PRO A 155 -23.04 -26.92 -24.62
N LYS A 156 -24.01 -27.71 -25.11
CA LYS A 156 -24.36 -29.03 -24.54
C LYS A 156 -23.22 -30.06 -24.58
N TYR A 157 -22.17 -29.80 -25.36
CA TYR A 157 -20.98 -30.66 -25.48
C TYR A 157 -19.79 -30.10 -24.70
N ASN A 158 -19.98 -29.08 -23.87
CA ASN A 158 -18.94 -28.61 -22.96
C ASN A 158 -18.50 -29.76 -22.05
N THR A 159 -17.22 -29.78 -21.72
CA THR A 159 -16.65 -30.82 -20.85
C THR A 159 -15.82 -30.19 -19.75
N MET A 160 -15.80 -30.83 -18.59
CA MET A 160 -14.95 -30.41 -17.48
C MET A 160 -13.53 -30.96 -17.68
N ILE A 161 -12.53 -30.10 -17.66
CA ILE A 161 -11.12 -30.48 -17.75
C ILE A 161 -10.39 -30.00 -16.50
N SER A 162 -9.49 -30.83 -15.97
CA SER A 162 -8.71 -30.47 -14.79
C SER A 162 -7.73 -29.33 -15.06
N ARG A 163 -7.45 -28.50 -14.04
CA ARG A 163 -6.42 -27.45 -14.11
C ARG A 163 -5.07 -27.98 -14.57
N GLU A 164 -4.67 -29.14 -14.05
CA GLU A 164 -3.38 -29.78 -14.34
C GLU A 164 -3.25 -30.11 -15.83
N THR A 165 -4.28 -30.74 -16.41
CA THR A 165 -4.33 -31.07 -17.85
C THR A 165 -4.26 -29.82 -18.73
N LEU A 166 -4.98 -28.75 -18.37
CA LEU A 166 -4.93 -27.51 -19.14
C LEU A 166 -3.56 -26.81 -19.02
N MET A 167 -2.92 -26.85 -17.84
CA MET A 167 -1.57 -26.31 -17.65
C MET A 167 -0.52 -27.11 -18.42
N GLU A 168 -0.58 -28.44 -18.44
CA GLU A 168 0.35 -29.29 -19.21
C GLU A 168 0.24 -29.04 -20.72
N ARG A 169 -0.94 -28.64 -21.20
CA ARG A 169 -1.20 -28.31 -22.60
C ARG A 169 -0.87 -26.87 -22.97
N GLY A 170 -0.36 -26.06 -22.03
CA GLY A 170 0.09 -24.69 -22.31
C GLY A 170 -0.99 -23.62 -22.16
N PHE A 171 -2.17 -23.93 -21.60
CA PHE A 171 -3.25 -22.94 -21.46
C PHE A 171 -3.14 -22.09 -20.18
N GLN A 172 -1.92 -21.80 -19.69
CA GLN A 172 -1.76 -21.12 -18.40
C GLN A 172 -2.36 -19.71 -18.40
N LYS A 173 -2.20 -18.94 -19.47
CA LYS A 173 -2.76 -17.59 -19.59
C LYS A 173 -4.28 -17.59 -19.58
N LEU A 174 -4.90 -18.51 -20.33
CA LEU A 174 -6.37 -18.64 -20.39
C LEU A 174 -6.96 -18.99 -19.00
N ILE A 175 -6.30 -19.89 -18.27
CA ILE A 175 -6.68 -20.23 -16.88
C ILE A 175 -6.54 -19.01 -15.97
N GLN A 176 -5.40 -18.32 -16.05
CA GLN A 176 -5.10 -17.17 -15.20
C GLN A 176 -6.10 -16.03 -15.43
N GLU A 177 -6.46 -15.76 -16.68
CA GLU A 177 -7.46 -14.77 -17.05
C GLU A 177 -8.84 -15.11 -16.47
N PHE A 178 -9.27 -16.36 -16.63
CA PHE A 178 -10.54 -16.83 -16.09
C PHE A 178 -10.57 -16.75 -14.55
N ASP A 179 -9.50 -17.20 -13.88
CA ASP A 179 -9.39 -17.14 -12.42
C ASP A 179 -9.36 -15.69 -11.89
N ASP A 180 -8.67 -14.79 -12.57
CA ASP A 180 -8.66 -13.36 -12.22
C ASP A 180 -10.06 -12.74 -12.33
N HIS A 181 -10.78 -13.04 -13.42
CA HIS A 181 -12.14 -12.56 -13.63
C HIS A 181 -13.09 -13.11 -12.56
N GLU A 182 -13.07 -14.42 -12.31
CA GLU A 182 -13.91 -15.06 -11.28
C GLU A 182 -13.57 -14.56 -9.88
N SER A 183 -12.29 -14.44 -9.53
CA SER A 183 -11.88 -13.96 -8.22
C SER A 183 -12.26 -12.50 -7.97
N SER A 184 -12.21 -11.66 -9.01
CA SER A 184 -12.67 -10.27 -8.96
C SER A 184 -14.19 -10.20 -8.79
N ARG A 185 -14.94 -10.99 -9.56
CA ARG A 185 -16.40 -11.07 -9.45
C ARG A 185 -16.85 -11.52 -8.05
N GLU A 186 -16.22 -12.57 -7.51
CA GLU A 186 -16.43 -13.03 -6.13
C GLU A 186 -16.00 -11.98 -5.09
N GLY A 187 -14.92 -11.24 -5.36
CA GLY A 187 -14.35 -10.23 -4.48
C GLY A 187 -15.22 -8.98 -4.33
N LEU A 188 -15.83 -8.54 -5.42
CA LEU A 188 -16.86 -7.49 -5.41
C LEU A 188 -18.08 -7.96 -4.62
N GLY A 189 -18.52 -9.21 -4.83
CA GLY A 189 -19.54 -9.86 -4.02
C GLY A 189 -20.80 -9.02 -3.86
N TYR A 190 -21.01 -8.47 -2.65
CA TYR A 190 -22.15 -7.63 -2.27
C TYR A 190 -21.94 -6.12 -2.50
N ARG A 191 -20.74 -5.67 -2.90
CA ARG A 191 -20.45 -4.26 -3.16
C ARG A 191 -21.15 -3.84 -4.45
N GLN A 192 -22.34 -3.28 -4.29
CA GLN A 192 -23.07 -2.67 -5.38
C GLN A 192 -22.38 -1.36 -5.80
N LEU A 193 -22.28 -1.13 -7.10
CA LEU A 193 -21.77 0.12 -7.69
C LEU A 193 -22.81 1.25 -7.57
N GLU A 194 -23.34 1.46 -6.37
CA GLU A 194 -24.28 2.55 -6.09
C GLU A 194 -23.54 3.77 -5.54
N PRO A 195 -23.92 5.00 -5.94
CA PRO A 195 -23.25 6.22 -5.49
C PRO A 195 -23.14 6.33 -3.96
N LYS A 196 -24.17 5.89 -3.23
CA LYS A 196 -24.20 5.93 -1.75
C LYS A 196 -23.16 5.01 -1.12
N VAL A 197 -22.98 3.81 -1.65
CA VAL A 197 -21.99 2.83 -1.17
C VAL A 197 -20.58 3.30 -1.50
N ILE A 198 -20.40 3.85 -2.70
CA ILE A 198 -19.14 4.42 -3.16
C ILE A 198 -18.73 5.63 -2.31
N SER A 199 -19.69 6.51 -1.99
CA SER A 199 -19.45 7.67 -1.12
C SER A 199 -18.94 7.24 0.25
N LYS A 200 -19.59 6.24 0.85
CA LYS A 200 -19.16 5.68 2.15
C LYS A 200 -17.76 5.08 2.06
N HIS A 201 -17.45 4.37 0.98
CA HIS A 201 -16.10 3.81 0.78
C HIS A 201 -15.03 4.89 0.64
N PHE A 202 -15.34 6.03 -0.01
CA PHE A 202 -14.43 7.18 -0.04
C PHE A 202 -14.28 7.84 1.33
N GLU A 203 -15.37 7.95 2.09
CA GLU A 203 -15.35 8.45 3.48
C GLU A 203 -14.44 7.59 4.37
N ASP A 204 -14.54 6.26 4.26
CA ASP A 204 -13.70 5.30 5.00
C ASP A 204 -12.20 5.45 4.66
N VAL A 205 -11.87 5.91 3.45
CA VAL A 205 -10.49 6.21 3.00
C VAL A 205 -10.09 7.66 3.34
N GLY A 206 -11.01 8.44 3.93
CA GLY A 206 -10.78 9.81 4.38
C GLY A 206 -10.94 10.87 3.29
N LEU A 207 -11.71 10.60 2.24
CA LEU A 207 -12.14 11.58 1.25
C LEU A 207 -13.59 11.99 1.52
N ASP A 208 -13.84 13.28 1.63
CA ASP A 208 -15.18 13.81 1.90
C ASP A 208 -16.19 13.38 0.81
N PRO A 209 -17.36 12.84 1.17
CA PRO A 209 -18.41 12.45 0.22
C PRO A 209 -18.86 13.56 -0.74
N GLU A 210 -18.92 14.82 -0.29
CA GLU A 210 -19.31 15.93 -1.16
C GLU A 210 -18.27 16.13 -2.27
N ILE A 211 -16.98 16.07 -1.90
CA ILE A 211 -15.87 16.15 -2.83
C ILE A 211 -15.87 14.94 -3.77
N ALA A 212 -16.09 13.74 -3.25
CA ALA A 212 -16.09 12.51 -4.04
C ALA A 212 -17.21 12.45 -5.10
N ASN A 213 -18.34 13.10 -4.84
CA ASN A 213 -19.53 13.05 -5.69
C ASN A 213 -19.68 14.21 -6.65
N HIS A 214 -19.23 15.42 -6.27
CA HIS A 214 -19.52 16.65 -7.02
C HIS A 214 -18.28 17.31 -7.61
N ASN A 215 -17.09 17.05 -7.06
CA ASN A 215 -15.87 17.64 -7.60
C ASN A 215 -15.25 16.71 -8.63
N GLU A 216 -14.85 17.29 -9.75
CA GLU A 216 -14.03 16.61 -10.74
C GLU A 216 -12.64 16.31 -10.19
N ILE A 217 -12.06 15.21 -10.68
CA ILE A 217 -10.69 14.80 -10.33
C ILE A 217 -9.66 15.89 -10.70
N SER A 218 -9.96 16.68 -11.74
CA SER A 218 -9.19 17.87 -12.15
C SER A 218 -8.93 18.84 -10.99
N GLY A 219 -9.91 19.06 -10.12
CA GLY A 219 -9.86 20.00 -9.00
C GLY A 219 -9.30 19.43 -7.70
N LEU A 220 -8.92 18.15 -7.67
CA LEU A 220 -8.42 17.50 -6.46
C LEU A 220 -6.94 17.78 -6.21
N SER A 221 -6.58 17.94 -4.94
CA SER A 221 -5.18 17.99 -4.52
C SER A 221 -4.47 16.66 -4.77
N GLY A 222 -3.14 16.65 -4.83
CA GLY A 222 -2.36 15.41 -5.00
C GLY A 222 -2.71 14.35 -3.96
N GLY A 223 -2.80 14.72 -2.68
CA GLY A 223 -3.20 13.81 -1.60
C GLY A 223 -4.62 13.26 -1.75
N GLN A 224 -5.57 14.08 -2.22
CA GLN A 224 -6.93 13.61 -2.54
C GLN A 224 -6.93 12.63 -3.70
N LYS A 225 -6.15 12.88 -4.77
CA LYS A 225 -6.01 11.93 -5.89
C LYS A 225 -5.42 10.59 -5.43
N VAL A 226 -4.45 10.58 -4.51
CA VAL A 226 -3.93 9.32 -3.95
C VAL A 226 -4.99 8.57 -3.16
N LYS A 227 -5.84 9.26 -2.39
CA LYS A 227 -7.01 8.63 -1.73
C LYS A 227 -7.97 8.01 -2.75
N VAL A 228 -8.15 8.63 -3.92
CA VAL A 228 -8.95 8.06 -5.00
C VAL A 228 -8.35 6.76 -5.55
N VAL A 229 -7.04 6.76 -5.81
CA VAL A 229 -6.30 5.55 -6.23
C VAL A 229 -6.41 4.44 -5.19
N LEU A 230 -6.19 4.77 -3.91
CA LEU A 230 -6.23 3.83 -2.81
C LEU A 230 -7.63 3.21 -2.67
N ALA A 231 -8.68 4.04 -2.71
CA ALA A 231 -10.06 3.59 -2.71
C ALA A 231 -10.35 2.66 -3.90
N GLY A 232 -9.85 3.00 -5.10
CA GLY A 232 -9.96 2.18 -6.30
C GLY A 232 -9.32 0.80 -6.13
N ALA A 233 -8.10 0.73 -5.62
CA ALA A 233 -7.40 -0.54 -5.37
C ALA A 233 -8.06 -1.38 -4.26
N MET A 234 -8.64 -0.73 -3.25
CA MET A 234 -9.30 -1.40 -2.11
C MET A 234 -10.73 -1.87 -2.42
N TRP A 235 -11.37 -1.36 -3.48
CA TRP A 235 -12.75 -1.68 -3.82
C TRP A 235 -12.97 -3.18 -4.09
N ASN A 236 -11.99 -3.85 -4.71
CA ASN A 236 -12.05 -5.29 -5.00
C ASN A 236 -11.69 -6.18 -3.79
N ASN A 237 -11.69 -5.64 -2.56
CA ASN A 237 -11.34 -6.35 -1.33
C ASN A 237 -10.09 -7.25 -1.51
N PRO A 238 -8.93 -6.68 -1.87
CA PRO A 238 -7.75 -7.47 -2.18
C PRO A 238 -7.28 -8.28 -0.96
N HIS A 239 -6.60 -9.39 -1.23
CA HIS A 239 -5.98 -10.24 -0.23
C HIS A 239 -4.51 -9.86 0.00
N LEU A 240 -3.85 -9.39 -1.06
CA LEU A 240 -2.52 -8.79 -1.01
C LEU A 240 -2.59 -7.37 -1.54
N LEU A 241 -1.98 -6.45 -0.83
CA LEU A 241 -1.79 -5.07 -1.25
C LEU A 241 -0.33 -4.83 -1.59
N VAL A 242 -0.09 -4.32 -2.79
CA VAL A 242 1.25 -4.00 -3.28
C VAL A 242 1.34 -2.49 -3.49
N LEU A 243 2.28 -1.85 -2.79
CA LEU A 243 2.48 -0.40 -2.77
C LEU A 243 3.86 -0.07 -3.34
N ASP A 244 3.91 0.53 -4.52
CA ASP A 244 5.17 0.93 -5.17
C ASP A 244 5.46 2.41 -4.90
N GLU A 245 6.43 2.69 -4.02
CA GLU A 245 6.87 4.02 -3.58
C GLU A 245 5.73 4.95 -3.08
N PRO A 246 4.92 4.51 -2.09
CA PRO A 246 3.76 5.28 -1.61
C PRO A 246 4.15 6.62 -0.95
N THR A 247 5.39 6.75 -0.49
CA THR A 247 5.90 7.95 0.19
C THR A 247 6.13 9.14 -0.74
N ASN A 248 6.23 8.92 -2.05
CA ASN A 248 6.63 9.97 -2.99
C ASN A 248 5.50 10.95 -3.35
N PHE A 249 4.24 10.57 -3.13
CA PHE A 249 3.08 11.34 -3.57
C PHE A 249 2.11 11.66 -2.43
N LEU A 250 2.44 11.24 -1.21
CA LEU A 250 1.65 11.48 -0.01
C LEU A 250 2.28 12.58 0.83
N ASP A 251 1.42 13.46 1.37
CA ASP A 251 1.81 14.36 2.43
C ASP A 251 1.98 13.60 3.75
N ARG A 252 2.55 14.26 4.77
CA ARG A 252 2.84 13.61 6.06
C ARG A 252 1.58 13.09 6.75
N ASP A 253 0.49 13.84 6.68
CA ASP A 253 -0.77 13.48 7.33
C ASP A 253 -1.40 12.26 6.65
N SER A 254 -1.44 12.20 5.31
CA SER A 254 -1.98 11.04 4.58
C SER A 254 -1.05 9.83 4.69
N LEU A 255 0.27 10.03 4.79
CA LEU A 255 1.22 8.94 5.03
C LEU A 255 1.01 8.31 6.42
N GLY A 256 0.75 9.13 7.44
CA GLY A 256 0.38 8.66 8.78
C GLY A 256 -0.93 7.85 8.76
N GLY A 257 -1.95 8.34 8.05
CA GLY A 257 -3.20 7.60 7.86
C GLY A 257 -3.00 6.25 7.15
N LEU A 258 -2.18 6.23 6.10
CA LEU A 258 -1.83 5.00 5.39
C LEU A 258 -1.08 4.01 6.28
N ALA A 259 -0.18 4.49 7.14
CA ALA A 259 0.55 3.63 8.09
C ALA A 259 -0.40 2.91 9.06
N VAL A 260 -1.39 3.64 9.61
CA VAL A 260 -2.41 3.07 10.49
C VAL A 260 -3.26 2.04 9.73
N ALA A 261 -3.70 2.38 8.52
CA ALA A 261 -4.49 1.46 7.69
C ALA A 261 -3.74 0.16 7.36
N ILE A 262 -2.45 0.23 7.01
CA ILE A 262 -1.59 -0.95 6.73
C ILE A 262 -1.45 -1.84 7.97
N ARG A 263 -1.39 -1.23 9.16
CA ARG A 263 -1.25 -1.95 10.44
C ARG A 263 -2.52 -2.73 10.77
N GLU A 264 -3.70 -2.17 10.50
CA GLU A 264 -5.00 -2.82 10.75
C GLU A 264 -5.47 -3.76 9.63
N TYR A 265 -4.88 -3.64 8.44
CA TYR A 265 -5.25 -4.45 7.29
C TYR A 265 -5.03 -5.95 7.54
N LYS A 266 -6.03 -6.78 7.25
CA LYS A 266 -5.95 -8.23 7.52
C LYS A 266 -5.30 -9.05 6.40
N GLY A 267 -5.06 -8.43 5.24
CA GLY A 267 -4.36 -9.04 4.12
C GLY A 267 -2.85 -8.82 4.20
N GLY A 268 -2.12 -9.42 3.27
CA GLY A 268 -0.66 -9.26 3.18
C GLY A 268 -0.30 -7.95 2.51
N VAL A 269 0.80 -7.32 2.92
CA VAL A 269 1.27 -6.06 2.34
C VAL A 269 2.70 -6.22 1.87
N VAL A 270 2.95 -5.76 0.64
CA VAL A 270 4.28 -5.62 0.06
C VAL A 270 4.47 -4.17 -0.30
N MET A 271 5.54 -3.56 0.16
CA MET A 271 5.89 -2.18 -0.18
C MET A 271 7.26 -2.09 -0.82
N ILE A 272 7.38 -1.27 -1.85
CA ILE A 272 8.66 -0.75 -2.32
C ILE A 272 8.78 0.64 -1.72
N SER A 273 9.84 0.91 -0.97
CA SER A 273 10.13 2.26 -0.53
C SER A 273 11.61 2.41 -0.20
N HIS A 274 12.14 3.60 -0.45
CA HIS A 274 13.44 4.03 0.05
C HIS A 274 13.38 4.67 1.46
N ASN A 275 12.18 4.86 2.02
CA ASN A 275 12.02 5.48 3.34
C ASN A 275 12.16 4.42 4.45
N GLU A 276 13.33 4.39 5.08
CA GLU A 276 13.65 3.43 6.16
C GLU A 276 12.79 3.60 7.42
N GLU A 277 12.34 4.81 7.72
CA GLU A 277 11.49 5.08 8.88
C GLU A 277 10.10 4.46 8.68
N PHE A 278 9.51 4.69 7.50
CA PHE A 278 8.21 4.14 7.12
C PHE A 278 8.25 2.61 7.02
N VAL A 279 9.29 2.07 6.37
CA VAL A 279 9.50 0.62 6.25
C VAL A 279 9.72 -0.03 7.61
N GLY A 280 10.60 0.55 8.44
CA GLY A 280 10.94 0.00 9.75
C GLY A 280 9.77 -0.05 10.73
N ALA A 281 8.79 0.84 10.58
CA ALA A 281 7.60 0.89 11.42
C ALA A 281 6.48 -0.11 10.99
N LEU A 282 6.50 -0.59 9.74
CA LEU A 282 5.39 -1.35 9.15
C LEU A 282 5.75 -2.75 8.66
N CYS A 283 7.01 -2.97 8.25
CA CYS A 283 7.45 -4.21 7.62
C CYS A 283 8.57 -4.90 8.42
N PRO A 284 8.27 -5.97 9.19
CA PRO A 284 9.27 -6.81 9.85
C PRO A 284 10.19 -7.56 8.86
N GLU A 285 9.66 -7.92 7.69
CA GLU A 285 10.40 -8.66 6.69
C GLU A 285 10.97 -7.71 5.63
N GLN A 286 12.27 -7.78 5.37
CA GLN A 286 12.95 -6.92 4.40
C GLN A 286 13.61 -7.77 3.31
N TRP A 287 13.29 -7.43 2.07
CA TRP A 287 13.78 -8.06 0.86
C TRP A 287 14.76 -7.12 0.19
N HIS A 288 16.05 -7.43 0.27
CA HIS A 288 17.08 -6.66 -0.40
C HIS A 288 17.29 -7.18 -1.80
N VAL A 289 17.06 -6.32 -2.79
CA VAL A 289 17.28 -6.62 -4.20
C VAL A 289 18.50 -5.86 -4.68
N ASN A 290 19.56 -6.58 -5.07
CA ASN A 290 20.79 -6.02 -5.60
C ASN A 290 21.21 -6.82 -6.84
N ASP A 291 21.51 -6.12 -7.94
CA ASP A 291 21.92 -6.72 -9.23
C ASP A 291 21.04 -7.90 -9.68
N GLY A 292 19.72 -7.75 -9.56
CA GLY A 292 18.75 -8.77 -9.95
C GLY A 292 18.67 -9.99 -9.02
N ARG A 293 19.39 -9.99 -7.89
CA ARG A 293 19.36 -11.06 -6.89
C ARG A 293 18.61 -10.60 -5.65
N LEU A 294 17.85 -11.53 -5.06
CA LEU A 294 17.09 -11.30 -3.84
C LEU A 294 17.83 -11.90 -2.63
N THR A 295 17.98 -11.10 -1.57
CA THR A 295 18.40 -11.55 -0.25
C THR A 295 17.33 -11.18 0.76
N GLN A 296 16.77 -12.16 1.46
CA GLN A 296 15.77 -11.93 2.49
C GLN A 296 16.46 -11.75 3.84
N LYS A 297 16.15 -10.66 4.55
CA LYS A 297 16.53 -10.42 5.93
C LYS A 297 15.25 -10.33 6.77
N GLY A 298 15.04 -11.29 7.67
CA GLY A 298 13.99 -11.21 8.67
C GLY A 298 14.51 -10.54 9.93
N HIS A 299 13.84 -9.50 10.43
CA HIS A 299 14.02 -9.03 11.80
C HIS A 299 12.75 -9.32 12.60
N LEU A 300 12.88 -10.09 13.68
CA LEU A 300 11.76 -10.51 14.55
C LEU A 300 11.19 -9.37 15.44
N ALA A 301 11.61 -8.12 15.26
CA ALA A 301 11.15 -7.01 16.10
C ALA A 301 10.79 -5.79 15.24
N VAL A 302 9.50 -5.58 14.99
CA VAL A 302 8.98 -4.28 14.55
C VAL A 302 9.15 -3.33 15.73
N ASN A 303 9.99 -2.31 15.58
CA ASN A 303 10.26 -1.36 16.65
C ASN A 303 9.10 -0.35 16.69
N LEU A 304 8.18 -0.56 17.63
CA LEU A 304 6.95 0.22 17.82
C LEU A 304 7.21 1.68 18.23
N ASP A 305 8.41 2.00 18.71
CA ASP A 305 8.75 3.30 19.26
C ASP A 305 9.15 4.35 18.21
N ARG A 306 9.35 3.96 16.95
CA ARG A 306 9.90 4.87 15.92
C ARG A 306 8.91 5.91 15.39
N PHE A 307 7.61 5.77 15.64
CA PHE A 307 6.59 6.66 15.08
C PHE A 307 5.92 7.60 16.12
N GLU A 308 6.31 7.52 17.40
CA GLU A 308 5.68 8.28 18.49
C GLU A 308 6.42 9.55 18.94
N ASP A 309 7.48 9.99 18.24
CA ASP A 309 8.19 11.23 18.60
C ASP A 309 7.48 12.48 18.05
N SER A 310 6.37 12.82 18.69
CA SER A 310 5.78 14.16 18.73
C SER A 310 5.31 14.50 20.14
N LYS A 311 6.18 14.32 21.13
CA LYS A 311 6.04 14.92 22.46
C LYS A 311 7.38 15.54 22.88
N PRO A 312 7.38 16.76 23.44
CA PRO A 312 8.62 17.39 23.90
C PRO A 312 9.17 16.60 25.08
N ALA A 313 10.45 16.24 24.97
CA ALA A 313 11.21 15.52 25.99
C ALA A 313 11.09 16.21 27.36
N SER A 314 10.74 15.44 28.38
CA SER A 314 11.06 15.76 29.77
C SER A 314 11.20 14.48 30.59
N ALA A 315 12.21 14.51 31.46
CA ALA A 315 12.54 13.56 32.52
C ALA A 315 13.23 12.25 32.12
N ILE A 316 14.56 12.33 32.14
CA ILE A 316 15.48 11.25 32.50
C ILE A 316 15.02 10.64 33.84
N SER A 317 14.79 9.34 33.87
CA SER A 317 14.79 8.56 35.11
C SER A 317 15.70 7.34 34.93
N SER A 318 16.75 7.34 35.74
CA SER A 318 17.80 6.35 35.88
C SER A 318 17.24 4.98 36.27
N ALA A 319 17.53 3.98 35.44
CA ALA A 319 17.38 2.57 35.80
C ALA A 319 18.77 1.92 35.91
N VAL A 320 18.98 1.35 37.09
CA VAL A 320 20.21 0.76 37.62
C VAL A 320 20.56 -0.50 36.83
N ALA A 321 21.72 -0.52 36.16
CA ALA A 321 22.29 -1.73 35.57
C ALA A 321 23.04 -2.51 36.66
N SER A 322 22.57 -3.73 36.93
CA SER A 322 23.21 -4.66 37.87
C SER A 322 24.24 -5.53 37.15
N SER A 323 25.49 -5.36 37.57
CA SER A 323 26.56 -6.35 37.73
C SER A 323 26.62 -7.58 36.82
N ASN A 324 27.64 -7.64 35.95
CA ASN A 324 28.48 -8.84 35.78
C ASN A 324 29.71 -8.51 34.92
N VAL A 325 30.86 -8.17 35.53
CA VAL A 325 32.16 -8.65 35.04
C VAL A 325 33.21 -8.65 36.15
N SER A 326 33.96 -9.73 36.14
CA SER A 326 34.99 -10.21 37.06
C SER A 326 36.33 -9.46 36.97
N SER A 327 36.90 -9.19 38.15
CA SER A 327 38.33 -9.28 38.54
C SER A 327 39.44 -8.87 37.55
N GLN A 328 40.18 -7.80 37.87
CA GLN A 328 41.64 -7.83 38.07
C GLN A 328 42.18 -6.53 38.73
N ALA A 329 43.32 -6.69 39.41
CA ALA A 329 43.87 -5.89 40.50
C ALA A 329 44.56 -4.56 40.09
N PRO A 330 44.96 -3.71 41.05
CA PRO A 330 45.31 -2.30 40.82
C PRO A 330 46.81 -2.08 40.60
N SER A 331 47.16 -1.00 39.89
CA SER A 331 48.50 -0.41 39.95
C SER A 331 48.40 1.10 40.11
N THR A 332 49.14 1.55 41.12
CA THR A 332 49.32 2.88 41.69
C THR A 332 50.29 3.75 40.89
N GLU A 333 50.00 5.06 40.80
CA GLU A 333 50.90 6.24 40.79
C GLU A 333 50.01 7.47 40.44
N GLY A 334 49.78 8.48 41.29
CA GLY A 334 50.72 9.51 41.77
C GLY A 334 51.04 10.46 40.60
N THR A 335 50.70 11.76 40.52
CA THR A 335 50.70 12.88 41.49
C THR A 335 50.06 14.14 40.79
N PRO A 336 49.94 15.35 41.40
CA PRO A 336 48.76 16.20 41.30
C PRO A 336 49.03 17.62 40.75
N SER A 337 47.98 18.44 40.59
CA SER A 337 48.04 19.91 40.74
C SER A 337 46.59 20.42 40.86
N ALA A 338 46.09 20.80 42.04
CA ALA A 338 46.27 22.10 42.71
C ALA A 338 46.00 23.28 41.76
N SER A 339 45.22 24.31 42.05
CA SER A 339 44.30 24.69 43.13
C SER A 339 43.88 26.12 42.80
N ALA A 340 42.60 26.49 42.92
CA ALA A 340 42.18 27.84 43.29
C ALA A 340 40.66 27.89 43.46
N GLN A 341 40.24 28.02 44.72
CA GLN A 341 38.91 28.40 45.15
C GLN A 341 38.69 29.93 45.02
N ALA A 342 37.41 30.28 45.04
CA ALA A 342 36.79 31.49 45.57
C ALA A 342 36.87 32.77 44.72
N SER A 343 35.71 33.29 44.32
CA SER A 343 34.99 34.26 45.17
C SER A 343 33.70 34.73 44.50
N ASP A 344 32.60 34.66 45.24
CA ASP A 344 31.36 35.39 44.96
C ASP A 344 31.64 36.90 44.91
N ALA A 345 31.08 37.57 43.91
CA ALA A 345 30.89 39.02 43.90
C ALA A 345 29.63 39.34 43.09
N GLU A 346 28.56 39.68 43.80
CA GLU A 346 27.38 40.34 43.27
C GLU A 346 27.77 41.65 42.57
N GLY A 347 27.31 41.82 41.33
CA GLY A 347 27.50 43.02 40.53
C GLY A 347 26.31 43.25 39.61
N ASP A 348 25.38 44.05 40.10
CA ASP A 348 24.16 44.52 39.42
C ASP A 348 24.53 45.30 38.14
N MET A 349 24.22 44.75 36.96
CA MET A 349 24.24 45.47 35.68
C MET A 349 22.88 45.38 34.98
N LYS A 350 22.09 46.44 35.16
CA LYS A 350 20.83 46.71 34.45
C LYS A 350 21.06 46.88 32.95
N PHE A 351 20.64 45.89 32.16
CA PHE A 351 20.44 46.03 30.72
C PHE A 351 18.94 46.22 30.41
N LYS A 352 18.52 47.45 30.07
CA LYS A 352 17.17 47.73 29.57
C LYS A 352 17.02 47.20 28.14
N ALA A 353 16.53 45.97 28.00
CA ALA A 353 16.07 45.43 26.72
C ALA A 353 14.60 45.83 26.48
N LYS A 354 14.33 46.56 25.38
CA LYS A 354 12.97 46.80 24.86
C LYS A 354 12.27 45.45 24.64
N LYS A 355 11.19 45.17 25.40
CA LYS A 355 10.29 44.03 25.15
C LYS A 355 9.69 44.14 23.74
N LYS A 356 10.16 43.33 22.79
CA LYS A 356 9.42 43.04 21.56
C LYS A 356 8.16 42.26 21.95
N ARG A 357 6.98 42.68 21.48
CA ARG A 357 5.73 41.92 21.58
C ARG A 357 5.95 40.53 21.00
N THR A 358 6.01 39.52 21.86
CA THR A 358 6.04 38.11 21.48
C THR A 358 4.70 37.76 20.84
N LYS A 359 4.72 37.33 19.57
CA LYS A 359 3.52 36.81 18.88
C LYS A 359 2.96 35.63 19.67
N LEU A 360 1.65 35.64 19.95
CA LEU A 360 0.98 34.52 20.62
C LEU A 360 1.23 33.21 19.86
N THR A 361 1.48 32.14 20.62
CA THR A 361 1.60 30.79 20.06
C THR A 361 0.24 30.29 19.54
N ARG A 362 0.23 29.33 18.60
CA ARG A 362 -1.00 28.77 18.00
C ARG A 362 -1.96 28.19 19.05
N ALA A 363 -1.44 27.67 20.17
CA ALA A 363 -2.23 27.18 21.29
C ALA A 363 -2.94 28.32 22.03
N GLN A 364 -2.23 29.42 22.32
CA GLN A 364 -2.79 30.60 22.99
C GLN A 364 -3.82 31.32 22.11
N GLN A 365 -3.64 31.32 20.79
CA GLN A 365 -4.65 31.86 19.86
C GLN A 365 -5.95 31.03 19.86
N LYS A 366 -5.84 29.70 19.83
CA LYS A 366 -7.01 28.82 19.92
C LYS A 366 -7.74 28.97 21.26
N GLU A 367 -7.02 29.05 22.36
CA GLU A 367 -7.64 29.22 23.69
C GLU A 367 -8.38 30.56 23.81
N ARG A 368 -7.80 31.61 23.24
CA ARG A 368 -8.44 32.94 23.14
C ARG A 368 -9.71 32.90 22.30
N GLU A 369 -9.71 32.18 21.17
CA GLU A 369 -10.88 32.04 20.30
C GLU A 369 -12.00 31.20 20.95
N VAL A 370 -11.63 30.15 21.69
CA VAL A 370 -12.56 29.36 22.51
C VAL A 370 -13.20 30.23 23.60
N ARG A 371 -12.40 31.07 24.27
CA ARG A 371 -12.90 31.99 25.31
C ARG A 371 -13.82 33.06 24.74
N ARG A 372 -13.58 33.54 23.51
CA ARG A 372 -14.49 34.43 22.76
C ARG A 372 -15.80 33.73 22.42
N ARG A 373 -15.74 32.50 21.88
CA ARG A 373 -16.95 31.72 21.55
C ARG A 373 -17.79 31.43 22.78
N LEU A 374 -17.18 31.05 23.91
CA LEU A 374 -17.91 30.81 25.16
C LEU A 374 -18.62 32.06 25.66
N ARG A 375 -17.96 33.23 25.64
CA ARG A 375 -18.58 34.51 26.01
C ARG A 375 -19.74 34.88 25.08
N HIS A 376 -19.61 34.62 23.79
CA HIS A 376 -20.68 34.89 22.83
C HIS A 376 -21.88 33.95 23.02
N ILE A 377 -21.64 32.68 23.31
CA ILE A 377 -22.70 31.70 23.62
C ILE A 377 -23.43 32.08 24.93
N ASP A 378 -22.69 32.52 25.94
CA ASP A 378 -23.26 32.97 27.21
C ASP A 378 -24.13 34.24 27.05
N TRP A 379 -23.69 35.17 26.18
CA TRP A 379 -24.48 36.33 25.81
C TRP A 379 -25.77 35.95 25.04
N LEU A 380 -25.71 34.99 24.12
CA LEU A 380 -26.91 34.51 23.40
C LEU A 380 -27.94 33.86 24.33
N ASN A 381 -27.50 33.28 25.45
CA ASN A 381 -28.36 32.70 26.48
C ASN A 381 -28.84 33.72 27.53
N SER A 382 -28.42 34.99 27.43
CA SER A 382 -28.82 36.05 28.35
C SER A 382 -30.17 36.68 27.96
N PRO A 383 -30.90 37.32 28.90
CA PRO A 383 -32.18 37.96 28.63
C PRO A 383 -32.11 39.02 27.51
N LYS A 384 -33.18 39.14 26.72
CA LYS A 384 -33.29 40.11 25.62
C LYS A 384 -33.02 41.54 26.13
N GLY A 385 -31.98 42.18 25.58
CA GLY A 385 -31.55 43.53 25.95
C GLY A 385 -30.18 43.62 26.63
N THR A 386 -29.55 42.48 26.93
CA THR A 386 -28.18 42.46 27.50
C THR A 386 -27.16 42.99 26.47
N PRO A 387 -26.31 43.99 26.79
CA PRO A 387 -25.28 44.49 25.88
C PRO A 387 -24.20 43.44 25.59
N HIS A 388 -23.65 43.45 24.36
CA HIS A 388 -22.58 42.51 23.99
C HIS A 388 -21.28 42.82 24.77
N PRO A 389 -20.61 41.82 25.36
CA PRO A 389 -19.37 42.04 26.09
C PRO A 389 -18.25 42.58 25.17
N PRO A 390 -17.41 43.54 25.62
CA PRO A 390 -16.27 44.02 24.85
C PRO A 390 -15.12 42.99 24.78
N ASP A 391 -14.38 43.03 23.68
CA ASP A 391 -13.22 42.17 23.42
C ASP A 391 -11.95 42.71 24.12
N THR A 392 -11.83 42.50 25.43
CA THR A 392 -10.69 42.97 26.24
C THR A 392 -9.38 42.21 26.02
N ASP A 393 -9.37 41.15 25.23
CA ASP A 393 -8.17 40.31 25.02
C ASP A 393 -7.17 40.92 24.00
N ASP A 394 -7.47 42.07 23.38
CA ASP A 394 -6.59 42.75 22.42
C ASP A 394 -5.59 43.74 23.06
N GLU A 395 -5.70 44.03 24.36
CA GLU A 395 -4.94 45.11 25.02
C GLU A 395 -3.73 44.69 25.88
N ASN A 396 -3.30 43.41 25.88
CA ASN A 396 -2.09 42.98 26.61
C ASN A 396 -0.96 42.48 25.72
#